data_AF-A0A7V2AUY2-F1
#
_entry.id   AF-A0A7V2AUY2-F1
#
_cell.length_a   1.000
_cell.length_b   1.000
_cell.length_c   1.000
_cell.angle_alpha   90.00
_cell.angle_beta   90.00
_cell.angle_gamma   90.00
#
_symmetry.space_group_name_H-M   'P 1'
#
loop_
_entity.id
_entity.type
_entity.pdbx_description
1 polymer ?
#
loop_
_entity_poly.entity_id
_entity_poly.type
_entity_poly.pdbx_seq_one_letter_code
_entity_poly.pdbx_strand_id
1 'polypeptide(L)' 'MFGLNVEEIHRTGAPFSGVVYGRVLAVEKHPGADKLTLCTVDAGGTEPLRIVCGAPNVRPAYDAQR' A
#
# COMPACT_ATOMS: atom_id res chain seq x y z
N MET A 1 -6.64 -19.95 -33.71
CA MET A 1 -7.27 -20.45 -32.47
C MET A 1 -6.56 -21.75 -32.08
N PHE A 2 -6.00 -21.86 -30.87
CA PHE A 2 -4.98 -22.87 -30.50
C PHE A 2 -5.52 -24.20 -29.94
N GLY A 3 -6.82 -24.51 -30.09
CA GLY A 3 -7.40 -25.78 -29.63
C GLY A 3 -7.54 -25.92 -28.10
N LEU A 4 -7.23 -24.87 -27.33
CA LEU A 4 -7.46 -24.82 -25.89
C LEU A 4 -8.86 -24.26 -25.60
N ASN A 5 -9.64 -24.99 -24.79
CA ASN A 5 -10.96 -24.53 -24.33
C ASN A 5 -10.81 -23.52 -23.21
N VAL A 6 -11.58 -22.43 -23.29
CA VAL A 6 -11.66 -21.41 -22.25
C VAL A 6 -12.95 -21.65 -21.48
N GLU A 7 -12.84 -22.00 -20.19
CA GLU A 7 -14.01 -22.20 -19.34
C GLU A 7 -14.61 -20.87 -18.89
N GLU A 8 -13.78 -19.92 -18.45
CA GLU A 8 -14.24 -18.62 -17.98
C GLU A 8 -13.14 -17.55 -18.03
N ILE A 9 -13.54 -16.28 -18.11
CA ILE A 9 -12.64 -15.13 -18.01
C ILE A 9 -13.11 -14.25 -16.84
N HIS A 10 -12.29 -14.18 -15.80
CA HIS A 10 -12.49 -13.30 -14.66
C HIS A 10 -11.62 -12.06 -14.76
N ARG A 11 -12.21 -10.88 -14.63
CA ARG A 11 -11.46 -9.63 -14.43
C ARG A 11 -11.26 -9.43 -12.93
N THR A 12 -10.02 -9.40 -12.49
CA THR A 12 -9.67 -9.18 -11.08
C THR A 12 -9.74 -7.69 -10.74
N GLY A 13 -10.52 -7.35 -9.71
CA GLY A 13 -10.61 -5.99 -9.19
C GLY A 13 -11.56 -5.08 -9.97
N ALA A 14 -11.97 -3.99 -9.31
CA ALA A 14 -12.71 -2.90 -9.95
C ALA A 14 -11.73 -1.98 -10.71
N PRO A 15 -12.19 -1.21 -11.73
CA PRO A 15 -11.37 -0.18 -12.32
C PRO A 15 -11.03 0.90 -11.28
N PHE A 16 -9.74 1.25 -11.18
CA PHE A 16 -9.25 2.34 -10.34
C PHE A 16 -8.19 3.15 -11.09
N SER A 17 -8.03 4.42 -10.70
CA SER A 17 -7.00 5.32 -11.19
C SER A 17 -6.34 6.04 -10.02
N GLY A 18 -5.11 6.53 -10.22
CA GLY A 18 -4.38 7.30 -9.20
C GLY A 18 -3.78 6.47 -8.06
N VAL A 19 -3.79 5.14 -8.14
CA VAL A 19 -3.10 4.27 -7.17
C VAL A 19 -1.65 4.10 -7.58
N VAL A 20 -0.73 4.42 -6.67
CA VAL A 20 0.71 4.31 -6.88
C VAL A 20 1.35 3.45 -5.79
N TYR A 21 2.52 2.90 -6.09
CA TYR A 21 3.34 2.23 -5.09
C TYR A 21 4.00 3.25 -4.17
N GLY A 22 4.06 2.94 -2.88
CA GLY A 22 4.76 3.75 -1.89
C GLY A 22 5.53 2.89 -0.90
N ARG A 23 6.58 3.46 -0.32
CA ARG A 23 7.42 2.84 0.70
C ARG A 23 7.13 3.48 2.05
N VAL A 24 6.77 2.66 3.03
CA VAL A 24 6.60 3.13 4.41
C VAL A 24 7.99 3.37 5.02
N LEU A 25 8.30 4.62 5.34
CA LEU A 25 9.56 5.05 5.94
C LEU A 25 9.52 4.95 7.47
N ALA A 26 8.41 5.36 8.08
CA ALA A 26 8.24 5.38 9.54
C ALA A 26 6.79 5.12 9.93
N VAL A 27 6.60 4.62 11.15
CA VAL A 27 5.31 4.21 11.71
C VAL A 27 5.26 4.63 13.17
N GLU A 28 4.29 5.46 13.55
CA GLU A 28 4.12 6.04 14.89
C GLU A 28 2.67 5.85 15.38
N LYS A 29 2.46 5.69 16.69
CA LYS A 29 1.08 5.58 17.23
C LYS A 29 0.34 6.92 17.05
N HIS A 30 -0.91 6.86 16.62
CA HIS A 30 -1.72 8.07 16.51
C HIS A 30 -2.00 8.66 17.91
N PRO A 31 -1.76 9.98 18.14
CA PRO A 31 -1.86 10.57 19.48
C PRO A 31 -3.29 10.60 20.03
N GLY A 32 -4.30 10.62 19.15
CA GLY A 32 -5.72 10.68 19.52
C GLY A 32 -6.52 9.41 19.24
N ALA A 33 -5.89 8.30 18.87
CA ALA A 33 -6.62 7.07 18.53
C ALA A 33 -5.78 5.81 18.76
N ASP A 34 -6.28 4.91 19.61
CA ASP A 34 -5.51 3.73 20.04
C ASP A 34 -5.29 2.67 18.96
N LYS A 35 -6.21 2.59 18.00
CA LYS A 35 -6.19 1.59 16.92
C LYS A 35 -5.62 2.13 15.61
N LEU A 36 -5.17 3.38 15.60
CA LEU A 36 -4.66 4.04 14.40
C LEU A 36 -3.19 4.36 14.54
N THR A 37 -2.56 4.44 13.38
CA THR A 37 -1.13 4.60 13.23
C THR A 37 -0.87 5.69 12.19
N LEU A 38 0.08 6.58 12.48
CA LEU A 38 0.58 7.58 11.56
C LEU A 38 1.78 7.00 10.81
N CYS A 39 1.66 6.92 9.49
CA CYS A 39 2.68 6.38 8.60
C CYS A 39 3.28 7.53 7.78
N THR A 40 4.61 7.60 7.76
CA THR A 40 5.33 8.45 6.80
C THR A 40 5.66 7.59 5.58
N VAL A 41 5.15 7.96 4.41
CA VAL A 41 5.22 7.14 3.19
C VAL A 41 5.83 7.94 2.05
N ASP A 42 6.89 7.42 1.46
CA ASP A 42 7.43 7.91 0.19
C ASP A 42 6.63 7.32 -0.98
N ALA A 43 5.97 8.18 -1.74
CA ALA A 43 5.19 7.81 -2.93
C ALA A 43 5.83 8.30 -4.24
N GLY A 44 7.13 8.62 -4.23
CA GLY A 44 7.86 9.14 -5.39
C GLY A 44 7.62 10.62 -5.68
N GLY A 45 7.03 11.35 -4.73
CA GLY A 45 6.89 12.81 -4.77
C GLY A 45 8.13 13.54 -4.25
N THR A 46 8.05 14.87 -4.14
CA THR A 46 9.14 15.69 -3.59
C THR A 46 9.29 15.53 -2.08
N GLU A 47 8.20 15.24 -1.37
CA GLU A 47 8.18 15.10 0.09
C GLU A 47 7.40 13.84 0.51
N PRO A 48 7.80 13.16 1.60
CA PRO A 48 7.04 12.06 2.15
C PRO A 48 5.64 12.49 2.62
N LEU A 49 4.65 11.64 2.37
CA LEU A 49 3.27 11.85 2.78
C LEU A 49 3.03 11.34 4.20
N ARG A 50 2.18 12.03 4.95
CA ARG A 50 1.66 11.55 6.24
C ARG A 50 0.29 10.92 6.06
N ILE A 51 0.16 9.64 6.35
CA ILE A 51 -1.04 8.83 6.11
C ILE A 51 -1.48 8.15 7.41
N VAL A 52 -2.77 8.23 7.74
CA VAL A 52 -3.37 7.48 8.85
C VAL A 52 -3.75 6.08 8.35
N CYS A 53 -3.29 5.04 9.04
CA CYS A 53 -3.59 3.65 8.73
C CYS A 53 -4.05 2.90 9.97
N GLY A 54 -5.07 2.04 9.83
CA GLY A 54 -5.57 1.17 10.91
C GLY A 54 -5.22 -0.31 10.74
N ALA A 55 -4.49 -0.67 9.68
CA ALA A 55 -4.15 -2.06 9.42
C ALA A 55 -3.08 -2.55 10.41
N PRO A 56 -3.28 -3.68 11.11
CA PRO A 56 -2.38 -4.14 12.17
C PRO A 56 -1.03 -4.65 11.64
N ASN A 57 -0.92 -4.89 10.34
CA ASN A 57 0.28 -5.38 9.66
C ASN A 57 1.15 -4.27 9.05
N VAL A 58 0.80 -2.99 9.24
CA VAL A 58 1.62 -1.88 8.75
C VAL A 58 2.93 -1.80 9.54
N ARG A 59 4.05 -1.75 8.82
CA ARG A 59 5.40 -1.66 9.40
C ARG A 59 6.31 -0.90 8.44
N PRO A 60 7.38 -0.24 8.92
CA PRO A 60 8.40 0.32 8.05
C PRO A 60 8.93 -0.74 7.09
N ALA A 61 9.25 -0.33 5.87
CA ALA A 61 9.93 -1.22 4.92
C ALA A 61 11.29 -1.64 5.51
N TYR A 62 11.72 -2.87 5.19
CA TYR A 62 13.06 -3.30 5.56
C TYR A 62 14.11 -2.39 4.91
N ASP A 63 15.13 -2.05 5.68
CA ASP A 63 16.23 -1.20 5.24
C ASP A 63 16.87 -1.83 3.99
N ALA A 64 17.05 -1.03 2.94
CA ALA A 64 17.61 -1.46 1.66
C ALA A 64 19.15 -1.68 1.73
N GLN A 65 19.72 -1.68 2.94
CA GLN A 65 21.14 -1.93 3.21
C GLN A 65 21.49 -3.41 3.43
N ARG A 66 20.59 -4.36 3.11
CA ARG A 66 20.89 -5.80 3.18
C ARG A 66 20.56 -6.54 1.89
#